data_AF-A0A414S723-F1
#
_entry.id   AF-A0A414S723-F1
#
_cell.length_a   1.000
_cell.length_b   1.000
_cell.length_c   1.000
_cell.angle_alpha   90.00
_cell.angle_beta   90.00
_cell.angle_gamma   90.00
#
_symmetry.space_group_name_H-M   'P 1'
#
loop_
_entity.id
_entity.type
_entity.pdbx_description
1 polymer ?
#
loop_
_entity_poly.entity_id
_entity_poly.type
_entity_poly.pdbx_seq_one_letter_code
_entity_poly.pdbx_strand_id
1 'polypeptide(L)'
;MLRKIKSHLAILLMLALAFTLLIPAPVQAASKAPAKVTIASVKTSGTNKVVIKWRKAKYATNYRIYWKQAGTKKWRTLTTVKSNKTSYTHKSNSKAKLIGGKKYVYTVRAYNRYGRKWGAYNSKGKTVTIPAVPGKVNITQTNATSDQKVTITWNKTSNATSYRVFYKKSGAKKWITVANVSASKNSYTHSNNKKTPLAVGSKYVYTVRAYNKTSRKWGAYNTNGVVVTVPKKNAPAPTQPAKPTAVPTQKPKPTTPVIPSPAPEDTPDISGPTSTPTPAPVKPTEAPKPTATPVPAKPTATPAPVKVSNVTVNPATVKLTSKGQTAQLSASVLPSNAENKSIVWSTSNASVATVDNNGVVTAVANGNATITAAALDGSGKYAECSVVVEIPKENTQVVELAGGESKILSIWNEDYTENIDVTQVTFEYNTQLDLFSNLGYDVRTGKYIKMTIKAQKQGSCTILAKYNGKILKKWTINVTSNWDEYIGYVNWRKQVESQIWTSSMSLKEKMDAAKDYIQSHFVHKDGSDAAVSAYKGNLADCITASEFMGDFAKDANTKVQYGSTYTGKFYDYITAASSDGGHTFTRILINNEWVIYDANPPHV
;
A
#
# COMPACT_ATOMS: atom_id res chain seq x y z
N MET A 1 4.36 -87.15 -2.34
CA MET A 1 4.19 -85.67 -2.22
C MET A 1 3.06 -85.07 -3.06
N LEU A 2 2.65 -85.64 -4.20
CA LEU A 2 1.73 -85.00 -5.18
C LEU A 2 0.39 -84.43 -4.66
N ARG A 3 -0.19 -84.92 -3.56
CA ARG A 3 -1.50 -84.43 -3.06
C ARG A 3 -1.48 -82.99 -2.49
N LYS A 4 -0.36 -82.48 -1.96
CA LYS A 4 -0.31 -81.09 -1.44
C LYS A 4 -0.25 -80.01 -2.53
N ILE A 5 0.26 -80.33 -3.72
CA ILE A 5 0.42 -79.36 -4.82
C ILE A 5 -0.93 -78.97 -5.44
N LYS A 6 -1.87 -79.92 -5.55
CA LYS A 6 -3.19 -79.66 -6.18
C LYS A 6 -4.11 -78.72 -5.36
N SER A 7 -3.90 -78.57 -4.06
CA SER A 7 -4.70 -77.66 -3.21
C SER A 7 -4.36 -76.19 -3.46
N HIS A 8 -3.07 -75.83 -3.40
CA HIS A 8 -2.64 -74.44 -3.57
C HIS A 8 -2.89 -73.90 -4.99
N LEU A 9 -2.80 -74.75 -6.03
CA LEU A 9 -3.10 -74.33 -7.40
C LEU A 9 -4.58 -73.97 -7.60
N ALA A 10 -5.51 -74.69 -6.96
CA ALA A 10 -6.94 -74.38 -7.01
C ALA A 10 -7.28 -73.05 -6.29
N ILE A 11 -6.64 -72.79 -5.15
CA ILE A 11 -6.83 -71.54 -4.39
C ILE A 11 -6.26 -70.33 -5.15
N LEU A 12 -5.08 -70.47 -5.79
CA LEU A 12 -4.51 -69.44 -6.66
C LEU A 12 -5.38 -69.16 -7.89
N LEU A 13 -5.99 -70.18 -8.50
CA LEU A 13 -6.87 -69.97 -9.66
C LEU A 13 -8.19 -69.29 -9.29
N MET A 14 -8.77 -69.59 -8.13
CA MET A 14 -9.99 -68.90 -7.68
C MET A 14 -9.74 -67.46 -7.20
N LEU A 15 -8.57 -67.14 -6.62
CA LEU A 15 -8.20 -65.74 -6.39
C LEU A 15 -7.97 -64.96 -7.69
N ALA A 16 -7.51 -65.62 -8.76
CA ALA A 16 -7.30 -64.99 -10.07
C ALA A 16 -8.62 -64.69 -10.82
N LEU A 17 -9.66 -65.51 -10.68
CA LEU A 17 -10.96 -65.28 -11.34
C LEU A 17 -11.93 -64.39 -10.51
N ALA A 18 -11.70 -64.20 -9.22
CA ALA A 18 -12.55 -63.34 -8.39
C ALA A 18 -12.34 -61.82 -8.62
N PHE A 19 -11.35 -61.42 -9.45
CA PHE A 19 -10.98 -60.01 -9.64
C PHE A 19 -11.44 -59.39 -10.98
N THR A 20 -12.41 -60.01 -11.67
CA THR A 20 -12.85 -59.60 -13.02
C THR A 20 -14.31 -59.14 -13.10
N LEU A 21 -14.87 -58.49 -12.06
CA LEU A 21 -16.19 -57.84 -12.19
C LEU A 21 -16.44 -56.60 -11.32
N LEU A 22 -15.44 -55.72 -11.17
CA LEU A 22 -15.66 -54.36 -10.68
C LEU A 22 -14.72 -53.35 -11.36
N ILE A 23 -15.03 -53.03 -12.62
CA ILE A 23 -14.43 -51.88 -13.31
C ILE A 23 -15.13 -50.61 -12.79
N PRO A 24 -14.46 -49.74 -12.02
CA PRO A 24 -15.03 -48.43 -11.72
C PRO A 24 -15.08 -47.60 -13.01
N ALA A 25 -16.29 -47.39 -13.53
CA ALA A 25 -16.55 -46.22 -14.36
C ALA A 25 -16.23 -44.98 -13.50
N PRO A 26 -15.05 -44.37 -13.70
CA PRO A 26 -14.84 -43.62 -14.93
C PRO A 26 -13.44 -43.77 -15.57
N VAL A 27 -12.83 -44.97 -15.62
CA VAL A 27 -11.59 -45.17 -16.43
C VAL A 27 -11.80 -44.72 -17.90
N GLN A 28 -12.97 -45.00 -18.48
CA GLN A 28 -13.40 -44.53 -19.81
C GLN A 28 -13.48 -43.00 -19.96
N ALA A 29 -13.47 -42.23 -18.86
CA ALA A 29 -13.41 -40.77 -18.87
C ALA A 29 -12.02 -40.22 -18.48
N ALA A 30 -11.16 -41.02 -17.83
CA ALA A 30 -9.80 -40.64 -17.48
C ALA A 30 -8.98 -40.25 -18.72
N SER A 31 -9.23 -40.89 -19.88
CA SER A 31 -8.53 -40.63 -21.14
C SER A 31 -9.10 -39.48 -22.01
N LYS A 32 -10.19 -38.82 -21.59
CA LYS A 32 -10.89 -37.81 -22.41
C LYS A 32 -10.21 -36.45 -22.38
N ALA A 33 -10.22 -35.75 -23.53
CA ALA A 33 -9.69 -34.39 -23.64
C ALA A 33 -10.59 -33.38 -22.89
N PRO A 34 -10.02 -32.41 -22.16
CA PRO A 34 -10.81 -31.37 -21.50
C PRO A 34 -11.65 -30.52 -22.45
N ALA A 35 -12.81 -30.07 -21.97
CA ALA A 35 -13.65 -29.11 -22.69
C ALA A 35 -12.94 -27.74 -22.87
N LYS A 36 -13.36 -26.99 -23.90
CA LYS A 36 -12.84 -25.65 -24.21
C LYS A 36 -13.14 -24.68 -23.06
N VAL A 37 -12.12 -23.96 -22.58
CA VAL A 37 -12.27 -23.06 -21.42
C VAL A 37 -12.91 -21.73 -21.84
N THR A 38 -14.05 -21.40 -21.23
CA THR A 38 -14.74 -20.11 -21.42
C THR A 38 -14.26 -19.06 -20.42
N ILE A 39 -13.60 -18.02 -20.90
CA ILE A 39 -13.08 -16.91 -20.09
C ILE A 39 -14.23 -15.95 -19.77
N ALA A 40 -14.67 -15.94 -18.50
CA ALA A 40 -15.71 -15.05 -18.03
C ALA A 40 -15.24 -13.58 -18.10
N SER A 41 -14.13 -13.26 -17.44
CA SER A 41 -13.62 -11.88 -17.41
C SER A 41 -12.09 -11.80 -17.35
N VAL A 42 -11.57 -10.68 -17.87
CA VAL A 42 -10.20 -10.22 -17.72
C VAL A 42 -10.32 -8.75 -17.32
N LYS A 43 -9.95 -8.38 -16.09
CA LYS A 43 -10.07 -7.01 -15.57
C LYS A 43 -8.80 -6.60 -14.83
N THR A 44 -8.38 -5.35 -14.97
CA THR A 44 -7.24 -4.78 -14.23
C THR A 44 -7.61 -4.44 -12.79
N SER A 45 -6.65 -4.62 -11.88
CA SER A 45 -6.73 -4.17 -10.48
C SER A 45 -5.52 -3.27 -10.22
N GLY A 46 -5.71 -1.96 -10.38
CA GLY A 46 -4.61 -1.00 -10.44
C GLY A 46 -3.80 -1.07 -11.74
N THR A 47 -2.56 -0.60 -11.70
CA THR A 47 -1.63 -0.51 -12.83
C THR A 47 -0.78 -1.76 -13.04
N ASN A 48 -0.66 -2.63 -12.02
CA ASN A 48 0.32 -3.72 -11.98
C ASN A 48 -0.31 -5.11 -11.76
N LYS A 49 -1.65 -5.25 -11.83
CA LYS A 49 -2.33 -6.54 -11.69
C LYS A 49 -3.46 -6.70 -12.71
N VAL A 50 -3.62 -7.91 -13.25
CA VAL A 50 -4.79 -8.35 -14.03
C VAL A 50 -5.38 -9.60 -13.41
N VAL A 51 -6.69 -9.58 -13.17
CA VAL A 51 -7.48 -10.73 -12.69
C VAL A 51 -8.16 -11.39 -13.89
N ILE A 52 -7.94 -12.70 -14.04
CA ILE A 52 -8.51 -13.55 -15.09
C ILE A 52 -9.45 -14.54 -14.39
N LYS A 53 -10.73 -14.58 -14.79
CA LYS A 53 -11.73 -15.55 -14.30
C LYS A 53 -12.31 -16.37 -15.45
N TRP A 54 -12.51 -17.67 -15.25
CA TRP A 54 -13.03 -18.60 -16.25
C TRP A 54 -14.05 -19.60 -15.67
N ARG A 55 -14.93 -20.14 -16.52
CA ARG A 55 -15.86 -21.21 -16.13
C ARG A 55 -15.11 -22.55 -16.06
N LYS A 56 -15.53 -23.44 -15.16
CA LYS A 56 -14.96 -24.80 -14.99
C LYS A 56 -15.19 -25.62 -16.27
N ALA A 57 -14.18 -26.32 -16.75
CA ALA A 57 -14.27 -27.20 -17.93
C ALA A 57 -14.42 -28.67 -17.53
N LYS A 58 -15.25 -29.42 -18.27
CA LYS A 58 -15.40 -30.88 -18.10
C LYS A 58 -14.06 -31.58 -18.35
N TYR A 59 -13.76 -32.62 -17.58
CA TYR A 59 -12.52 -33.42 -17.61
C TYR A 59 -11.20 -32.67 -17.34
N ALA A 60 -11.24 -31.42 -16.84
CA ALA A 60 -10.02 -30.69 -16.46
C ALA A 60 -9.48 -31.15 -15.10
N THR A 61 -8.20 -31.51 -15.03
CA THR A 61 -7.44 -31.68 -13.77
C THR A 61 -6.59 -30.45 -13.45
N ASN A 62 -6.21 -29.69 -14.48
CA ASN A 62 -5.42 -28.47 -14.36
C ASN A 62 -5.85 -27.41 -15.40
N TYR A 63 -5.51 -26.15 -15.14
CA TYR A 63 -5.60 -25.06 -16.12
C TYR A 63 -4.24 -24.39 -16.28
N ARG A 64 -3.77 -24.19 -17.52
CA ARG A 64 -2.61 -23.36 -17.82
C ARG A 64 -3.08 -22.00 -18.31
N ILE A 65 -2.60 -20.93 -17.66
CA ILE A 65 -2.94 -19.54 -18.00
C ILE A 65 -1.84 -19.03 -18.93
N TYR A 66 -2.25 -18.49 -20.07
CA TYR A 66 -1.39 -17.88 -21.07
C TYR A 66 -1.69 -16.40 -21.23
N TRP A 67 -0.68 -15.63 -21.62
CA TRP A 67 -0.78 -14.21 -21.91
C TRP A 67 0.16 -13.81 -23.04
N LYS A 68 -0.09 -12.63 -23.63
CA LYS A 68 0.82 -11.92 -24.54
C LYS A 68 0.47 -10.44 -24.62
N GLN A 69 1.37 -9.61 -25.12
CA GLN A 69 1.03 -8.24 -25.51
C GLN A 69 0.15 -8.29 -26.78
N ALA A 70 -0.81 -7.37 -26.89
CA ALA A 70 -1.62 -7.27 -28.10
C ALA A 70 -0.74 -6.94 -29.32
N GLY A 71 -1.07 -7.52 -30.47
CA GLY A 71 -0.29 -7.45 -31.71
C GLY A 71 0.76 -8.57 -31.87
N THR A 72 1.25 -9.20 -30.79
CA THR A 72 2.26 -10.27 -30.95
C THR A 72 1.62 -11.62 -31.31
N LYS A 73 2.37 -12.47 -32.04
CA LYS A 73 1.92 -13.83 -32.40
C LYS A 73 2.07 -14.81 -31.22
N LYS A 74 3.29 -14.97 -30.69
CA LYS A 74 3.70 -15.96 -29.67
C LYS A 74 3.01 -15.75 -28.31
N TRP A 75 2.35 -16.80 -27.81
CA TRP A 75 1.82 -16.86 -26.44
C TRP A 75 2.93 -17.21 -25.43
N ARG A 76 2.82 -16.69 -24.20
CA ARG A 76 3.68 -17.04 -23.06
C ARG A 76 2.84 -17.65 -21.93
N THR A 77 3.39 -18.61 -21.20
CA THR A 77 2.76 -19.17 -19.99
C THR A 77 2.94 -18.19 -18.81
N LEU A 78 1.92 -18.07 -17.94
CA LEU A 78 2.06 -17.45 -16.61
C LEU A 78 2.24 -18.51 -15.52
N THR A 79 1.32 -19.46 -15.45
CA THR A 79 1.37 -20.56 -14.48
C THR A 79 0.42 -21.70 -14.88
N THR A 80 0.46 -22.82 -14.16
CA THR A 80 -0.51 -23.92 -14.23
C THR A 80 -1.11 -24.16 -12.85
N VAL A 81 -2.44 -24.14 -12.72
CA VAL A 81 -3.18 -24.31 -11.46
C VAL A 81 -4.00 -25.61 -11.44
N LYS A 82 -4.36 -26.11 -10.25
CA LYS A 82 -5.31 -27.24 -10.06
C LYS A 82 -6.72 -26.86 -10.54
N SER A 83 -7.53 -27.83 -11.00
CA SER A 83 -8.84 -27.56 -11.61
C SER A 83 -9.95 -27.07 -10.67
N ASN A 84 -9.70 -27.03 -9.36
CA ASN A 84 -10.56 -26.34 -8.40
C ASN A 84 -10.40 -24.81 -8.43
N LYS A 85 -9.41 -24.26 -9.17
CA LYS A 85 -9.26 -22.81 -9.36
C LYS A 85 -9.91 -22.37 -10.68
N THR A 86 -10.79 -21.39 -10.59
CA THR A 86 -11.50 -20.70 -11.69
C THR A 86 -11.05 -19.24 -11.87
N SER A 87 -9.98 -18.85 -11.18
CA SER A 87 -9.48 -17.48 -11.09
C SER A 87 -7.96 -17.47 -10.90
N TYR A 88 -7.28 -16.50 -11.52
CA TYR A 88 -5.86 -16.22 -11.29
C TYR A 88 -5.57 -14.72 -11.41
N THR A 89 -4.66 -14.22 -10.58
CA THR A 89 -4.23 -12.81 -10.59
C THR A 89 -2.79 -12.73 -11.10
N HIS A 90 -2.61 -12.28 -12.33
CA HIS A 90 -1.30 -11.91 -12.86
C HIS A 90 -0.82 -10.63 -12.15
N LYS A 91 0.11 -10.76 -11.19
CA LYS A 91 0.91 -9.66 -10.63
C LYS A 91 2.11 -9.38 -11.53
N SER A 92 2.31 -8.13 -11.95
CA SER A 92 3.45 -7.71 -12.77
C SER A 92 4.78 -7.98 -12.06
N ASN A 93 5.76 -8.51 -12.81
CA ASN A 93 7.11 -8.82 -12.34
C ASN A 93 8.11 -8.71 -13.52
N SER A 94 9.40 -8.99 -13.29
CA SER A 94 10.44 -8.94 -14.35
C SER A 94 10.14 -9.87 -15.53
N LYS A 95 9.85 -11.16 -15.24
CA LYS A 95 9.55 -12.19 -16.25
C LYS A 95 8.20 -11.93 -16.95
N ALA A 96 7.25 -11.31 -16.27
CA ALA A 96 5.93 -10.94 -16.80
C ALA A 96 5.53 -9.50 -16.45
N LYS A 97 6.09 -8.53 -17.19
CA LYS A 97 5.91 -7.09 -16.95
C LYS A 97 4.64 -6.55 -17.60
N LEU A 98 3.81 -5.87 -16.81
CA LEU A 98 2.66 -5.10 -17.28
C LEU A 98 3.02 -3.63 -17.38
N ILE A 99 2.81 -3.04 -18.56
CA ILE A 99 3.15 -1.64 -18.87
C ILE A 99 1.85 -0.84 -19.02
N GLY A 100 1.73 0.26 -18.27
CA GLY A 100 0.59 1.18 -18.36
C GLY A 100 0.37 1.68 -19.79
N GLY A 101 -0.90 1.75 -20.21
CA GLY A 101 -1.29 2.15 -21.57
C GLY A 101 -1.17 1.04 -22.63
N LYS A 102 -0.42 -0.04 -22.38
CA LYS A 102 -0.35 -1.18 -23.31
C LYS A 102 -1.55 -2.11 -23.13
N LYS A 103 -1.93 -2.77 -24.23
CA LYS A 103 -2.97 -3.80 -24.28
C LYS A 103 -2.33 -5.18 -24.16
N TYR A 104 -2.92 -6.07 -23.37
CA TYR A 104 -2.49 -7.46 -23.21
C TYR A 104 -3.67 -8.41 -23.43
N VAL A 105 -3.38 -9.58 -24.00
CA VAL A 105 -4.36 -10.61 -24.32
C VAL A 105 -4.09 -11.83 -23.46
N TYR A 106 -5.14 -12.44 -22.91
CA TYR A 106 -5.07 -13.59 -22.03
C TYR A 106 -5.91 -14.74 -22.58
N THR A 107 -5.46 -15.97 -22.36
CA THR A 107 -6.26 -17.18 -22.61
C THR A 107 -5.94 -18.27 -21.60
N VAL A 108 -6.81 -19.28 -21.50
CA VAL A 108 -6.69 -20.38 -20.54
C VAL A 108 -6.94 -21.68 -21.30
N ARG A 109 -6.10 -22.68 -21.07
CA ARG A 109 -6.23 -24.02 -21.65
C ARG A 109 -6.34 -25.05 -20.54
N ALA A 110 -7.33 -25.93 -20.62
CA ALA A 110 -7.48 -27.02 -19.67
C ALA A 110 -6.57 -28.21 -20.04
N TYR A 111 -6.13 -28.96 -19.03
CA TYR A 111 -5.32 -30.17 -19.15
C TYR A 111 -5.93 -31.29 -18.31
N ASN A 112 -5.84 -32.52 -18.80
CA ASN A 112 -6.17 -33.74 -18.06
C ASN A 112 -4.88 -34.54 -17.87
N ARG A 113 -4.43 -34.69 -16.62
CA ARG A 113 -3.20 -35.41 -16.27
C ARG A 113 -3.30 -36.92 -16.54
N TYR A 114 -4.48 -37.51 -16.40
CA TYR A 114 -4.68 -38.95 -16.53
C TYR A 114 -4.61 -39.36 -18.00
N GLY A 115 -5.34 -38.66 -18.87
CA GLY A 115 -5.27 -38.86 -20.33
C GLY A 115 -4.11 -38.16 -21.02
N ARG A 116 -3.23 -37.46 -20.27
CA ARG A 116 -2.13 -36.59 -20.74
C ARG A 116 -2.53 -35.59 -21.85
N LYS A 117 -3.82 -35.24 -21.96
CA LYS A 117 -4.41 -34.47 -23.08
C LYS A 117 -4.71 -33.02 -22.71
N TRP A 118 -4.47 -32.13 -23.67
CA TRP A 118 -4.83 -30.72 -23.61
C TRP A 118 -6.16 -30.46 -24.32
N GLY A 119 -7.07 -29.74 -23.67
CA GLY A 119 -8.31 -29.29 -24.29
C GLY A 119 -8.10 -28.21 -25.35
N ALA A 120 -9.15 -27.88 -26.09
CA ALA A 120 -9.18 -26.68 -26.92
C ALA A 120 -9.11 -25.40 -26.06
N TYR A 121 -8.71 -24.27 -26.66
CA TYR A 121 -8.69 -22.97 -26.00
C TYR A 121 -9.17 -21.86 -26.94
N ASN A 122 -9.36 -20.67 -26.40
CA ASN A 122 -9.63 -19.48 -27.20
C ASN A 122 -8.29 -18.93 -27.76
N SER A 123 -8.01 -19.15 -29.04
CA SER A 123 -6.80 -18.68 -29.72
C SER A 123 -6.74 -17.16 -29.90
N LYS A 124 -7.90 -16.48 -29.97
CA LYS A 124 -8.03 -15.02 -29.98
C LYS A 124 -7.86 -14.41 -28.58
N GLY A 125 -8.24 -15.16 -27.53
CA GLY A 125 -8.18 -14.75 -26.12
C GLY A 125 -9.23 -13.69 -25.71
N LYS A 126 -9.01 -13.02 -24.58
CA LYS A 126 -9.66 -11.76 -24.19
C LYS A 126 -8.61 -10.69 -23.91
N THR A 127 -8.85 -9.47 -24.38
CA THR A 127 -7.92 -8.32 -24.30
C THR A 127 -8.28 -7.41 -23.13
N VAL A 128 -7.27 -6.81 -22.49
CA VAL A 128 -7.41 -5.76 -21.48
C VAL A 128 -6.36 -4.67 -21.69
N THR A 129 -6.72 -3.40 -21.45
CA THR A 129 -5.78 -2.26 -21.45
C THR A 129 -5.34 -1.98 -20.02
N ILE A 130 -4.04 -1.87 -19.77
CA ILE A 130 -3.54 -1.50 -18.43
C ILE A 130 -3.72 0.01 -18.22
N PRO A 131 -4.26 0.49 -17.08
CA PRO A 131 -4.36 1.91 -16.78
C PRO A 131 -3.00 2.62 -16.88
N ALA A 132 -2.93 3.64 -17.74
CA ALA A 132 -1.75 4.48 -17.89
C ALA A 132 -1.73 5.57 -16.80
N VAL A 133 -0.79 5.47 -15.85
CA VAL A 133 -0.48 6.57 -14.92
C VAL A 133 0.69 7.36 -15.51
N PRO A 134 0.60 8.70 -15.58
CA PRO A 134 1.74 9.54 -15.97
C PRO A 134 2.92 9.41 -15.01
N GLY A 135 4.15 9.52 -15.54
CA GLY A 135 5.34 9.60 -14.69
C GLY A 135 5.37 10.86 -13.81
N LYS A 136 6.39 10.96 -12.94
CA LYS A 136 6.69 12.20 -12.21
C LYS A 136 7.01 13.30 -13.23
N VAL A 137 6.59 14.52 -12.93
CA VAL A 137 7.03 15.73 -13.66
C VAL A 137 7.97 16.51 -12.76
N ASN A 138 9.16 16.80 -13.27
CA ASN A 138 10.13 17.68 -12.64
C ASN A 138 10.20 18.97 -13.48
N ILE A 139 10.05 20.11 -12.81
CA ILE A 139 10.41 21.42 -13.37
C ILE A 139 11.93 21.43 -13.56
N THR A 140 12.39 21.89 -14.72
CA THR A 140 13.81 21.96 -15.09
C THR A 140 14.35 23.39 -15.14
N GLN A 141 13.48 24.38 -15.36
CA GLN A 141 13.87 25.79 -15.41
C GLN A 141 12.69 26.68 -14.99
N THR A 142 12.99 27.79 -14.32
CA THR A 142 12.03 28.84 -13.96
C THR A 142 12.64 30.21 -14.21
N ASN A 143 12.09 30.96 -15.17
CA ASN A 143 12.57 32.29 -15.54
C ASN A 143 11.49 33.34 -15.19
N ALA A 144 11.77 34.21 -14.22
CA ALA A 144 10.93 35.37 -13.95
C ALA A 144 11.34 36.51 -14.91
N THR A 145 10.62 36.64 -16.02
CA THR A 145 11.00 37.55 -17.12
C THR A 145 10.53 38.99 -16.93
N SER A 146 9.64 39.24 -15.95
CA SER A 146 9.41 40.59 -15.39
C SER A 146 8.81 40.46 -13.97
N ASP A 147 8.58 41.62 -13.36
CA ASP A 147 7.69 41.83 -12.20
C ASP A 147 6.31 41.13 -12.26
N GLN A 148 5.84 40.75 -13.45
CA GLN A 148 4.49 40.28 -13.73
C GLN A 148 4.45 38.93 -14.47
N LYS A 149 5.60 38.33 -14.84
CA LYS A 149 5.66 37.11 -15.67
C LYS A 149 6.68 36.09 -15.16
N VAL A 150 6.22 34.86 -14.92
CA VAL A 150 7.07 33.71 -14.56
C VAL A 150 6.85 32.57 -15.55
N THR A 151 7.89 32.20 -16.28
CA THR A 151 7.89 31.03 -17.18
C THR A 151 8.44 29.81 -16.46
N ILE A 152 7.69 28.70 -16.50
CA ILE A 152 8.05 27.40 -15.93
C ILE A 152 8.24 26.42 -17.09
N THR A 153 9.37 25.70 -17.11
CA THR A 153 9.68 24.63 -18.08
C THR A 153 9.90 23.32 -17.33
N TRP A 154 9.49 22.20 -17.92
CA TRP A 154 9.57 20.87 -17.31
C TRP A 154 9.93 19.78 -18.33
N ASN A 155 10.42 18.65 -17.83
CA ASN A 155 10.62 17.47 -18.67
C ASN A 155 9.27 16.82 -19.03
N LYS A 156 9.08 16.48 -20.31
CA LYS A 156 7.95 15.65 -20.74
C LYS A 156 8.01 14.29 -20.07
N THR A 157 6.86 13.74 -19.70
CA THR A 157 6.78 12.46 -18.98
C THR A 157 5.89 11.46 -19.72
N SER A 158 6.20 10.17 -19.58
CA SER A 158 5.45 9.11 -20.25
C SER A 158 3.98 9.08 -19.78
N ASN A 159 3.09 8.63 -20.66
CA ASN A 159 1.63 8.55 -20.43
C ASN A 159 0.90 9.88 -20.14
N ALA A 160 1.55 11.06 -20.25
CA ALA A 160 0.86 12.34 -20.14
C ALA A 160 -0.05 12.62 -21.36
N THR A 161 -1.26 13.10 -21.10
CA THR A 161 -2.19 13.66 -22.13
C THR A 161 -2.39 15.17 -21.95
N SER A 162 -2.14 15.67 -20.74
CA SER A 162 -2.06 17.09 -20.40
C SER A 162 -1.22 17.25 -19.13
N TYR A 163 -0.75 18.47 -18.88
CA TYR A 163 -0.16 18.90 -17.63
C TYR A 163 -1.11 19.87 -16.92
N ARG A 164 -1.00 20.00 -15.60
CA ARG A 164 -1.58 21.10 -14.83
C ARG A 164 -0.47 21.80 -14.06
N VAL A 165 -0.38 23.11 -14.25
CA VAL A 165 0.56 23.99 -13.54
C VAL A 165 -0.14 24.51 -12.30
N PHE A 166 0.51 24.38 -11.16
CA PHE A 166 0.07 24.89 -9.87
C PHE A 166 1.08 25.89 -9.32
N TYR A 167 0.58 26.86 -8.55
CA TYR A 167 1.42 27.78 -7.79
C TYR A 167 0.83 28.03 -6.40
N LYS A 168 1.64 28.65 -5.52
CA LYS A 168 1.23 29.18 -4.21
C LYS A 168 2.25 30.23 -3.74
N LYS A 169 1.89 31.14 -2.84
CA LYS A 169 2.87 32.00 -2.14
C LYS A 169 3.77 31.11 -1.25
N SER A 170 5.03 31.48 -1.04
CA SER A 170 5.91 30.77 -0.11
C SER A 170 5.29 30.71 1.30
N GLY A 171 5.55 29.62 2.02
CA GLY A 171 4.90 29.30 3.31
C GLY A 171 3.43 28.84 3.23
N ALA A 172 2.71 29.12 2.14
CA ALA A 172 1.30 28.75 2.02
C ALA A 172 1.09 27.22 1.93
N LYS A 173 -0.02 26.74 2.50
CA LYS A 173 -0.39 25.30 2.51
C LYS A 173 -1.17 24.88 1.25
N LYS A 174 -2.10 25.73 0.77
CA LYS A 174 -3.00 25.43 -0.36
C LYS A 174 -2.34 25.72 -1.71
N TRP A 175 -2.44 24.77 -2.64
CA TRP A 175 -2.06 24.96 -4.05
C TRP A 175 -3.22 25.58 -4.84
N ILE A 176 -2.91 26.52 -5.74
CA ILE A 176 -3.85 27.13 -6.68
C ILE A 176 -3.50 26.66 -8.09
N THR A 177 -4.50 26.34 -8.91
CA THR A 177 -4.28 25.97 -10.33
C THR A 177 -4.05 27.22 -11.15
N VAL A 178 -2.95 27.28 -11.89
CA VAL A 178 -2.67 28.36 -12.85
C VAL A 178 -3.23 28.01 -14.23
N ALA A 179 -2.90 26.83 -14.75
CA ALA A 179 -3.27 26.44 -16.12
C ALA A 179 -3.39 24.92 -16.31
N ASN A 180 -4.19 24.52 -17.30
CA ASN A 180 -4.11 23.22 -17.95
C ASN A 180 -3.34 23.39 -19.27
N VAL A 181 -2.38 22.52 -19.55
CA VAL A 181 -1.44 22.64 -20.67
C VAL A 181 -1.43 21.34 -21.48
N SER A 182 -1.39 21.41 -22.81
CA SER A 182 -1.32 20.21 -23.67
C SER A 182 -0.04 19.39 -23.41
N ALA A 183 -0.11 18.06 -23.52
CA ALA A 183 1.08 17.21 -23.45
C ALA A 183 2.08 17.44 -24.60
N SER A 184 1.68 18.09 -25.69
CA SER A 184 2.59 18.51 -26.76
C SER A 184 3.54 19.64 -26.34
N LYS A 185 3.17 20.45 -25.35
CA LYS A 185 3.99 21.51 -24.76
C LYS A 185 4.72 21.01 -23.49
N ASN A 186 5.79 21.70 -23.10
CA ASN A 186 6.62 21.40 -21.93
C ASN A 186 7.03 22.65 -21.14
N SER A 187 6.39 23.79 -21.43
CA SER A 187 6.56 25.05 -20.72
C SER A 187 5.24 25.81 -20.66
N TYR A 188 5.16 26.78 -19.76
CA TYR A 188 4.03 27.69 -19.61
C TYR A 188 4.47 28.99 -18.93
N THR A 189 4.01 30.13 -19.44
CA THR A 189 4.24 31.45 -18.85
C THR A 189 3.02 31.89 -18.04
N HIS A 190 3.19 31.98 -16.73
CA HIS A 190 2.23 32.53 -15.80
C HIS A 190 2.32 34.06 -15.79
N SER A 191 1.25 34.72 -16.23
CA SER A 191 1.08 36.18 -16.15
C SER A 191 0.25 36.58 -14.94
N ASN A 192 0.67 37.65 -14.25
CA ASN A 192 -0.02 38.25 -13.12
C ASN A 192 -1.49 38.58 -13.43
N ASN A 193 -2.41 38.24 -12.53
CA ASN A 193 -3.84 38.55 -12.63
C ASN A 193 -4.55 38.40 -11.26
N LYS A 194 -5.79 38.89 -11.14
CA LYS A 194 -6.57 38.87 -9.89
C LYS A 194 -6.76 37.49 -9.25
N LYS A 195 -6.77 36.39 -10.02
CA LYS A 195 -6.98 35.01 -9.52
C LYS A 195 -5.67 34.31 -9.12
N THR A 196 -4.56 34.66 -9.76
CA THR A 196 -3.23 34.11 -9.45
C THR A 196 -2.17 35.22 -9.34
N PRO A 197 -2.30 36.15 -8.36
CA PRO A 197 -1.46 37.34 -8.30
C PRO A 197 0.02 37.05 -8.04
N LEU A 198 0.86 37.85 -8.68
CA LEU A 198 2.31 37.94 -8.52
C LEU A 198 2.67 39.33 -7.97
N ALA A 199 3.26 39.36 -6.79
CA ALA A 199 3.75 40.57 -6.13
C ALA A 199 5.27 40.67 -6.23
N VAL A 200 5.79 41.86 -6.52
CA VAL A 200 7.22 42.18 -6.57
C VAL A 200 7.94 41.74 -5.29
N GLY A 201 9.14 41.17 -5.43
CA GLY A 201 9.97 40.67 -4.33
C GLY A 201 9.44 39.42 -3.62
N SER A 202 8.19 39.02 -3.85
CA SER A 202 7.60 37.86 -3.18
C SER A 202 8.11 36.55 -3.77
N LYS A 203 8.36 35.59 -2.89
CA LYS A 203 8.69 34.20 -3.24
C LYS A 203 7.40 33.41 -3.45
N TYR A 204 7.30 32.74 -4.60
CA TYR A 204 6.22 31.82 -4.95
C TYR A 204 6.79 30.43 -5.18
N VAL A 205 5.97 29.41 -4.96
CA VAL A 205 6.34 28.01 -5.18
C VAL A 205 5.50 27.47 -6.33
N TYR A 206 6.14 26.84 -7.31
CA TYR A 206 5.49 26.24 -8.47
C TYR A 206 5.63 24.72 -8.47
N THR A 207 4.64 24.02 -9.02
CA THR A 207 4.78 22.60 -9.35
C THR A 207 3.91 22.23 -10.56
N VAL A 208 4.27 21.16 -11.25
CA VAL A 208 3.55 20.68 -12.43
C VAL A 208 3.19 19.22 -12.23
N ARG A 209 1.97 18.84 -12.58
CA ARG A 209 1.47 17.45 -12.48
C ARG A 209 0.91 16.99 -13.82
N ALA A 210 1.37 15.84 -14.30
CA ALA A 210 0.82 15.23 -15.51
C ALA A 210 -0.51 14.53 -15.24
N TYR A 211 -1.37 14.47 -16.26
CA TYR A 211 -2.68 13.82 -16.24
C TYR A 211 -2.89 12.96 -17.48
N ASN A 212 -3.47 11.78 -17.31
CA ASN A 212 -3.93 10.92 -18.39
C ASN A 212 -5.47 10.90 -18.44
N LYS A 213 -6.05 11.51 -19.48
CA LYS A 213 -7.51 11.57 -19.72
C LYS A 213 -8.13 10.17 -19.84
N THR A 214 -7.45 9.24 -20.51
CA THR A 214 -7.94 7.88 -20.80
C THR A 214 -8.11 7.02 -19.54
N SER A 215 -7.17 7.10 -18.60
CA SER A 215 -7.21 6.37 -17.32
C SER A 215 -7.85 7.19 -16.18
N ARG A 216 -8.08 8.49 -16.41
CA ARG A 216 -8.43 9.51 -15.41
C ARG A 216 -7.47 9.54 -14.21
N LYS A 217 -6.18 9.27 -14.43
CA LYS A 217 -5.15 9.29 -13.37
C LYS A 217 -4.16 10.44 -13.52
N TRP A 218 -3.80 11.02 -12.38
CA TRP A 218 -2.70 11.96 -12.22
C TRP A 218 -1.40 11.22 -11.93
N GLY A 219 -0.29 11.73 -12.46
CA GLY A 219 1.05 11.27 -12.09
C GLY A 219 1.51 11.77 -10.72
N ALA A 220 2.74 11.40 -10.37
CA ALA A 220 3.48 12.05 -9.30
C ALA A 220 3.91 13.48 -9.70
N TYR A 221 4.28 14.29 -8.72
CA TYR A 221 4.78 15.65 -8.91
C TYR A 221 5.75 15.99 -7.79
N ASN A 222 6.51 17.07 -7.93
CA ASN A 222 7.28 17.63 -6.82
C ASN A 222 6.32 18.30 -5.82
N THR A 223 6.11 17.70 -4.65
CA THR A 223 5.25 18.22 -3.57
C THR A 223 5.81 19.45 -2.87
N ASN A 224 7.14 19.58 -2.84
CA ASN A 224 7.84 20.74 -2.29
C ASN A 224 7.84 21.89 -3.30
N GLY A 225 7.81 21.56 -4.60
CA GLY A 225 7.83 22.48 -5.72
C GLY A 225 9.21 23.09 -6.00
N VAL A 226 9.23 24.12 -6.83
CA VAL A 226 10.40 24.97 -7.10
C VAL A 226 10.05 26.40 -6.67
N VAL A 227 10.94 27.03 -5.91
CA VAL A 227 10.75 28.41 -5.42
C VAL A 227 11.26 29.39 -6.46
N VAL A 228 10.47 30.43 -6.75
CA VAL A 228 10.80 31.51 -7.68
C VAL A 228 10.53 32.85 -6.98
N THR A 229 11.51 33.74 -6.98
CA THR A 229 11.35 35.13 -6.52
C THR A 229 10.92 36.00 -7.69
N VAL A 230 9.91 36.85 -7.51
CA VAL A 230 9.54 37.86 -8.52
C VAL A 230 10.50 39.05 -8.40
N PRO A 231 11.16 39.50 -9.49
CA PRO A 231 12.16 40.58 -9.44
C PRO A 231 11.53 41.94 -9.11
N LYS A 232 12.37 42.91 -8.72
CA LYS A 232 11.99 44.33 -8.64
C LYS A 232 11.90 44.92 -10.06
N LYS A 233 11.04 45.93 -10.23
CA LYS A 233 10.64 46.49 -11.54
C LYS A 233 11.82 47.00 -12.39
N ASN A 234 12.88 47.51 -11.74
CA ASN A 234 14.11 47.97 -12.38
C ASN A 234 15.28 47.10 -11.90
N ALA A 235 15.56 46.02 -12.62
CA ALA A 235 16.80 45.26 -12.52
C ALA A 235 17.35 45.06 -13.94
N PRO A 236 18.66 45.28 -14.20
CA PRO A 236 19.23 45.02 -15.52
C PRO A 236 19.00 43.57 -15.95
N ALA A 237 18.78 43.36 -17.26
CA ALA A 237 18.68 42.01 -17.79
C ALA A 237 20.01 41.26 -17.55
N PRO A 238 20.01 40.04 -16.99
CA PRO A 238 21.24 39.27 -16.83
C PRO A 238 21.90 39.05 -18.20
N THR A 239 23.14 39.52 -18.36
CA THR A 239 23.92 39.35 -19.58
C THR A 239 24.14 37.85 -19.84
N GLN A 240 23.54 37.36 -20.92
CA GLN A 240 23.67 35.97 -21.32
C GLN A 240 25.10 35.70 -21.83
N PRO A 241 25.83 34.72 -21.28
CA PRO A 241 27.09 34.27 -21.86
C PRO A 241 26.89 33.83 -23.31
N ALA A 242 27.72 34.32 -24.22
CA ALA A 242 27.56 34.08 -25.65
C ALA A 242 27.62 32.58 -25.97
N LYS A 243 26.58 32.08 -26.67
CA LYS A 243 26.59 30.74 -27.26
C LYS A 243 27.02 30.88 -28.73
N PRO A 244 27.96 30.05 -29.24
CA PRO A 244 28.54 30.24 -30.57
C PRO A 244 27.51 30.28 -31.70
N THR A 245 27.83 31.13 -32.68
CA THR A 245 27.02 31.46 -33.87
C THR A 245 26.79 30.25 -34.78
N ALA A 246 25.60 30.17 -35.39
CA ALA A 246 25.32 29.28 -36.49
C ALA A 246 25.17 30.07 -37.80
N VAL A 247 25.84 29.64 -38.86
CA VAL A 247 25.76 30.23 -40.21
C VAL A 247 24.55 29.63 -40.96
N PRO A 248 23.82 30.38 -41.82
CA PRO A 248 22.42 30.05 -42.15
C PRO A 248 22.18 29.43 -43.54
N THR A 249 21.01 28.80 -43.68
CA THR A 249 20.33 28.55 -44.98
C THR A 249 18.86 29.02 -44.90
N GLN A 250 18.19 29.16 -46.05
CA GLN A 250 17.29 30.31 -46.29
C GLN A 250 15.77 30.03 -46.30
N LYS A 251 15.02 31.16 -46.18
CA LYS A 251 13.69 31.53 -46.74
C LYS A 251 13.08 30.60 -47.81
N PRO A 252 11.72 30.53 -47.91
CA PRO A 252 10.98 31.56 -48.71
C PRO A 252 10.02 32.50 -47.95
N LYS A 253 9.44 33.48 -48.67
CA LYS A 253 8.51 34.57 -48.25
C LYS A 253 7.91 35.22 -49.54
N PRO A 254 6.82 36.01 -49.55
CA PRO A 254 5.46 35.89 -48.97
C PRO A 254 4.37 35.70 -50.07
N THR A 255 3.07 35.76 -49.72
CA THR A 255 2.03 36.35 -50.59
C THR A 255 0.86 36.96 -49.80
N THR A 256 0.44 38.17 -50.18
CA THR A 256 -0.68 39.03 -49.67
C THR A 256 -0.58 40.36 -50.46
N PRO A 257 -1.61 41.21 -50.63
CA PRO A 257 -2.98 41.20 -50.08
C PRO A 257 -4.08 41.41 -51.16
N VAL A 258 -5.33 41.76 -50.76
CA VAL A 258 -6.18 42.85 -51.30
C VAL A 258 -7.47 43.00 -50.44
N ILE A 259 -8.07 44.19 -50.43
CA ILE A 259 -9.17 44.73 -49.58
C ILE A 259 -9.98 45.70 -50.48
N PRO A 260 -11.35 45.77 -50.48
CA PRO A 260 -12.10 46.65 -49.55
C PRO A 260 -13.60 46.32 -49.22
N SER A 261 -14.15 47.22 -48.38
CA SER A 261 -15.55 47.52 -47.94
C SER A 261 -16.55 47.89 -49.08
N PRO A 262 -17.85 48.24 -48.87
CA PRO A 262 -18.52 48.79 -47.66
C PRO A 262 -19.95 48.27 -47.30
N ALA A 263 -20.63 48.98 -46.37
CA ALA A 263 -22.08 48.89 -46.06
C ALA A 263 -22.88 50.05 -46.74
N PRO A 264 -24.23 50.15 -46.62
CA PRO A 264 -24.81 50.94 -45.50
C PRO A 264 -26.23 50.55 -44.98
N GLU A 265 -26.58 51.20 -43.86
CA GLU A 265 -27.85 51.70 -43.24
C GLU A 265 -29.30 51.17 -43.49
N ASP A 266 -30.06 51.31 -42.38
CA ASP A 266 -31.46 51.82 -42.20
C ASP A 266 -32.65 50.91 -41.75
N THR A 267 -33.75 51.57 -41.35
CA THR A 267 -34.78 51.23 -40.32
C THR A 267 -36.23 51.13 -40.93
N PRO A 268 -37.40 51.04 -40.21
CA PRO A 268 -37.72 51.17 -38.78
C PRO A 268 -38.81 50.21 -38.15
N ASP A 269 -39.33 50.65 -37.00
CA ASP A 269 -40.23 50.07 -35.94
C ASP A 269 -41.70 49.70 -36.33
N ILE A 270 -42.47 49.09 -35.38
CA ILE A 270 -43.87 49.44 -35.00
C ILE A 270 -44.44 48.56 -33.82
N SER A 271 -44.67 49.20 -32.65
CA SER A 271 -45.74 48.96 -31.63
C SER A 271 -45.79 47.73 -30.66
N GLY A 272 -46.47 47.92 -29.50
CA GLY A 272 -46.85 46.93 -28.45
C GLY A 272 -48.37 46.93 -28.18
N PRO A 273 -48.93 46.92 -26.92
CA PRO A 273 -48.35 46.71 -25.58
C PRO A 273 -49.28 46.01 -24.50
N THR A 274 -48.85 45.99 -23.21
CA THR A 274 -49.68 45.96 -21.94
C THR A 274 -50.27 44.65 -21.32
N SER A 275 -50.99 44.75 -20.18
CA SER A 275 -50.93 43.83 -19.01
C SER A 275 -52.19 43.73 -18.08
N THR A 276 -52.12 42.88 -17.02
CA THR A 276 -52.87 42.90 -15.70
C THR A 276 -54.39 42.56 -15.68
N PRO A 277 -55.10 42.31 -14.52
CA PRO A 277 -54.74 41.85 -13.14
C PRO A 277 -55.72 40.76 -12.52
N THR A 278 -55.77 40.60 -11.18
CA THR A 278 -56.52 39.58 -10.37
C THR A 278 -57.66 40.17 -9.49
N PRO A 279 -58.82 39.48 -9.26
CA PRO A 279 -59.35 39.11 -7.90
C PRO A 279 -60.09 37.72 -7.93
N ALA A 280 -61.04 37.20 -7.09
CA ALA A 280 -61.76 37.55 -5.83
C ALA A 280 -62.32 36.25 -5.10
N PRO A 281 -62.78 36.26 -3.82
CA PRO A 281 -63.31 35.07 -3.07
C PRO A 281 -64.78 35.17 -2.54
N VAL A 282 -65.38 34.07 -2.01
CA VAL A 282 -66.73 33.99 -1.37
C VAL A 282 -66.78 33.05 -0.11
N LYS A 283 -67.86 33.13 0.71
CA LYS A 283 -68.06 32.63 2.12
C LYS A 283 -69.03 31.39 2.26
N PRO A 284 -69.49 30.95 3.48
CA PRO A 284 -70.03 29.59 3.75
C PRO A 284 -71.53 29.52 4.13
N THR A 285 -72.01 28.32 4.52
CA THR A 285 -73.37 28.05 5.06
C THR A 285 -73.34 27.08 6.27
N GLU A 286 -74.44 26.97 7.01
CA GLU A 286 -74.53 26.51 8.41
C GLU A 286 -75.23 25.12 8.60
N ALA A 287 -75.54 24.71 9.85
CA ALA A 287 -75.89 23.34 10.25
C ALA A 287 -77.28 23.17 10.92
N PRO A 288 -77.84 21.93 10.98
CA PRO A 288 -79.00 21.58 11.82
C PRO A 288 -78.69 20.61 12.99
N LYS A 289 -79.64 20.50 13.94
CA LYS A 289 -79.59 19.80 15.25
C LYS A 289 -81.04 19.71 15.82
N PRO A 290 -81.47 18.89 16.81
CA PRO A 290 -80.94 17.66 17.46
C PRO A 290 -81.92 16.44 17.37
N THR A 291 -81.74 15.42 18.25
CA THR A 291 -82.71 14.43 18.82
C THR A 291 -82.35 12.96 18.48
N ALA A 292 -82.22 12.00 19.41
CA ALA A 292 -82.07 12.03 20.88
C ALA A 292 -81.30 10.78 21.38
N THR A 293 -80.93 10.76 22.67
CA THR A 293 -80.00 9.80 23.30
C THR A 293 -80.67 8.53 23.84
N PRO A 294 -79.98 7.37 23.78
CA PRO A 294 -79.92 6.45 24.93
C PRO A 294 -78.48 6.31 25.47
N VAL A 295 -78.33 6.14 26.78
CA VAL A 295 -77.03 6.18 27.48
C VAL A 295 -76.42 4.77 27.62
N PRO A 296 -75.12 4.63 27.28
CA PRO A 296 -74.25 3.70 28.00
C PRO A 296 -72.93 4.34 28.47
N ALA A 297 -72.47 3.91 29.65
CA ALA A 297 -71.10 4.02 30.20
C ALA A 297 -70.33 5.36 30.10
N LYS A 298 -70.04 5.96 31.26
CA LYS A 298 -69.05 7.04 31.43
C LYS A 298 -67.68 6.60 30.86
N PRO A 299 -67.08 7.32 29.88
CA PRO A 299 -65.75 6.99 29.39
C PRO A 299 -64.70 7.28 30.47
N THR A 300 -64.00 6.25 30.91
CA THR A 300 -62.78 6.41 31.72
C THR A 300 -61.71 7.04 30.86
N ALA A 301 -61.22 8.22 31.25
CA ALA A 301 -60.17 8.92 30.49
C ALA A 301 -58.88 8.08 30.48
N THR A 302 -58.41 7.72 29.28
CA THR A 302 -57.10 7.08 29.11
C THR A 302 -56.02 7.99 29.70
N PRO A 303 -55.18 7.51 30.63
CA PRO A 303 -54.11 8.34 31.20
C PRO A 303 -53.13 8.78 30.12
N ALA A 304 -52.62 10.01 30.25
CA ALA A 304 -51.69 10.57 29.27
C ALA A 304 -50.39 9.74 29.17
N PRO A 305 -49.82 9.58 27.96
CA PRO A 305 -48.68 8.71 27.72
C PRO A 305 -47.45 9.16 28.53
N VAL A 306 -46.80 8.21 29.22
CA VAL A 306 -45.66 8.50 30.10
C VAL A 306 -44.42 8.76 29.23
N LYS A 307 -43.99 10.03 29.22
CA LYS A 307 -42.78 10.47 28.53
C LYS A 307 -41.51 10.32 29.38
N VAL A 308 -40.38 10.28 28.70
CA VAL A 308 -39.03 10.32 29.30
C VAL A 308 -38.85 11.66 30.03
N SER A 309 -38.49 11.60 31.31
CA SER A 309 -38.17 12.77 32.14
C SER A 309 -36.66 13.05 32.18
N ASN A 310 -35.83 12.01 32.04
CA ASN A 310 -34.36 12.11 32.07
C ASN A 310 -33.69 11.06 31.16
N VAL A 311 -32.52 11.40 30.62
CA VAL A 311 -31.61 10.51 29.91
C VAL A 311 -30.24 10.62 30.58
N THR A 312 -29.47 9.53 30.67
CA THR A 312 -28.07 9.55 31.09
C THR A 312 -27.19 8.79 30.12
N VAL A 313 -25.91 9.18 30.00
CA VAL A 313 -24.90 8.52 29.17
C VAL A 313 -23.69 8.17 30.01
N ASN A 314 -23.12 6.98 29.80
CA ASN A 314 -21.93 6.49 30.50
C ASN A 314 -20.94 5.86 29.50
N PRO A 315 -19.64 6.20 29.55
CA PRO A 315 -19.02 7.29 30.32
C PRO A 315 -19.38 8.68 29.77
N ALA A 316 -19.37 9.69 30.64
CA ALA A 316 -19.59 11.10 30.27
C ALA A 316 -18.41 11.73 29.52
N THR A 317 -17.22 11.11 29.56
CA THR A 317 -16.04 11.53 28.78
C THR A 317 -15.31 10.31 28.20
N VAL A 318 -14.71 10.47 27.02
CA VAL A 318 -13.89 9.44 26.36
C VAL A 318 -12.65 10.09 25.75
N LYS A 319 -11.46 9.53 26.01
CA LYS A 319 -10.22 9.91 25.33
C LYS A 319 -9.76 8.80 24.37
N LEU A 320 -9.68 9.12 23.07
CA LEU A 320 -9.22 8.21 22.01
C LEU A 320 -7.87 8.70 21.47
N THR A 321 -6.89 7.81 21.35
CA THR A 321 -5.49 8.13 21.02
C THR A 321 -5.00 7.44 19.75
N SER A 322 -5.85 6.68 19.05
CA SER A 322 -5.52 6.02 17.78
C SER A 322 -6.66 6.13 16.77
N LYS A 323 -6.33 6.32 15.49
CA LYS A 323 -7.35 6.41 14.42
C LYS A 323 -8.01 5.05 14.22
N GLY A 324 -9.34 5.01 14.25
CA GLY A 324 -10.13 3.78 14.21
C GLY A 324 -10.24 3.05 15.56
N GLN A 325 -9.69 3.62 16.65
CA GLN A 325 -10.01 3.16 18.00
C GLN A 325 -11.49 3.41 18.29
N THR A 326 -12.12 2.47 18.98
CA THR A 326 -13.53 2.54 19.37
C THR A 326 -13.71 2.65 20.89
N ALA A 327 -14.87 3.13 21.30
CA ALA A 327 -15.37 3.06 22.67
C ALA A 327 -16.88 2.82 22.64
N GLN A 328 -17.39 2.02 23.58
CA GLN A 328 -18.83 1.80 23.76
C GLN A 328 -19.37 2.84 24.74
N LEU A 329 -20.45 3.54 24.36
CA LEU A 329 -21.29 4.28 25.30
C LEU A 329 -22.54 3.46 25.63
N SER A 330 -23.05 3.59 26.85
CA SER A 330 -24.41 3.16 27.18
C SER A 330 -25.28 4.38 27.49
N ALA A 331 -26.59 4.25 27.23
CA ALA A 331 -27.59 5.25 27.58
C ALA A 331 -28.69 4.60 28.43
N SER A 332 -29.22 5.35 29.40
CA SER A 332 -30.37 4.95 30.22
C SER A 332 -31.44 6.04 30.22
N VAL A 333 -32.70 5.65 30.41
CA VAL A 333 -33.85 6.55 30.39
C VAL A 333 -34.72 6.36 31.63
N LEU A 334 -35.26 7.45 32.15
CA LEU A 334 -36.23 7.48 33.24
C LEU A 334 -37.47 8.30 32.83
N PRO A 335 -38.67 7.99 33.36
CA PRO A 335 -38.95 6.89 34.29
C PRO A 335 -38.93 5.51 33.59
N SER A 336 -38.79 4.44 34.37
CA SER A 336 -38.70 3.06 33.84
C SER A 336 -39.99 2.56 33.16
N ASN A 337 -41.11 3.26 33.35
CA ASN A 337 -42.39 3.03 32.67
C ASN A 337 -42.67 4.00 31.51
N ALA A 338 -41.67 4.77 31.04
CA ALA A 338 -41.83 5.58 29.83
C ALA A 338 -42.18 4.70 28.62
N GLU A 339 -43.16 5.13 27.83
CA GLU A 339 -43.79 4.30 26.78
C GLU A 339 -42.86 4.09 25.59
N ASN A 340 -42.16 5.14 25.14
CA ASN A 340 -41.11 5.05 24.13
C ASN A 340 -39.74 5.34 24.74
N LYS A 341 -38.89 4.32 24.81
CA LYS A 341 -37.52 4.37 25.37
C LYS A 341 -36.43 4.51 24.31
N SER A 342 -36.80 4.74 23.06
CA SER A 342 -35.89 4.72 21.92
C SER A 342 -34.95 5.93 21.94
N ILE A 343 -33.64 5.66 21.87
CA ILE A 343 -32.58 6.66 21.78
C ILE A 343 -32.08 6.76 20.34
N VAL A 344 -31.85 8.00 19.88
CA VAL A 344 -31.02 8.27 18.70
C VAL A 344 -29.66 8.80 19.14
N TRP A 345 -28.59 8.28 18.53
CA TRP A 345 -27.22 8.74 18.72
C TRP A 345 -26.81 9.71 17.62
N SER A 346 -26.02 10.73 17.97
CA SER A 346 -25.49 11.72 17.03
C SER A 346 -24.10 12.22 17.45
N THR A 347 -23.39 12.88 16.53
CA THR A 347 -22.07 13.49 16.78
C THR A 347 -22.05 14.92 16.30
N SER A 348 -21.54 15.85 17.12
CA SER A 348 -21.33 17.24 16.70
C SER A 348 -20.19 17.38 15.68
N ASN A 349 -19.31 16.37 15.54
CA ASN A 349 -18.19 16.42 14.60
C ASN A 349 -17.75 15.03 14.10
N ALA A 350 -18.47 14.52 13.10
CA ALA A 350 -18.13 13.28 12.37
C ALA A 350 -16.74 13.28 11.69
N SER A 351 -16.06 14.43 11.55
CA SER A 351 -14.67 14.46 11.05
C SER A 351 -13.63 14.14 12.14
N VAL A 352 -14.02 14.27 13.42
CA VAL A 352 -13.23 13.93 14.61
C VAL A 352 -13.62 12.56 15.16
N ALA A 353 -14.91 12.32 15.41
CA ALA A 353 -15.41 11.03 15.88
C ALA A 353 -16.84 10.77 15.37
N THR A 354 -17.10 9.54 14.92
CA THR A 354 -18.43 9.05 14.53
C THR A 354 -19.02 8.16 15.61
N VAL A 355 -20.35 8.07 15.70
CA VAL A 355 -21.06 7.10 16.54
C VAL A 355 -22.02 6.30 15.66
N ASP A 356 -22.27 5.03 16.00
CA ASP A 356 -23.27 4.19 15.34
C ASP A 356 -24.59 4.11 16.16
N ASN A 357 -25.60 3.43 15.61
CA ASN A 357 -26.91 3.30 16.27
C ASN A 357 -26.85 2.53 17.60
N ASN A 358 -25.76 1.82 17.89
CA ASN A 358 -25.55 1.04 19.11
C ASN A 358 -24.74 1.81 20.17
N GLY A 359 -24.35 3.07 19.91
CA GLY A 359 -23.49 3.85 20.80
C GLY A 359 -22.00 3.56 20.67
N VAL A 360 -21.54 2.88 19.61
CA VAL A 360 -20.12 2.64 19.34
C VAL A 360 -19.49 3.88 18.73
N VAL A 361 -18.72 4.61 19.51
CA VAL A 361 -17.91 5.75 19.07
C VAL A 361 -16.64 5.25 18.37
N THR A 362 -16.22 5.90 17.29
CA THR A 362 -15.00 5.58 16.51
C THR A 362 -14.20 6.84 16.19
N ALA A 363 -12.89 6.85 16.49
CA ALA A 363 -11.99 7.97 16.23
C ALA A 363 -11.64 8.14 14.74
N VAL A 364 -11.77 9.35 14.21
CA VAL A 364 -11.51 9.72 12.81
C VAL A 364 -10.29 10.64 12.67
N ALA A 365 -10.20 11.73 13.43
CA ALA A 365 -9.07 12.68 13.39
C ALA A 365 -9.00 13.51 14.67
N ASN A 366 -7.90 14.24 14.89
CA ASN A 366 -7.71 15.01 16.11
C ASN A 366 -8.72 16.15 16.28
N GLY A 367 -9.13 16.35 17.52
CA GLY A 367 -10.02 17.42 17.95
C GLY A 367 -11.00 16.93 19.01
N ASN A 368 -12.08 17.69 19.18
CA ASN A 368 -13.15 17.38 20.12
C ASN A 368 -14.46 17.12 19.35
N ALA A 369 -15.27 16.21 19.87
CA ALA A 369 -16.63 15.94 19.40
C ALA A 369 -17.52 15.67 20.62
N THR A 370 -18.77 16.09 20.54
CA THR A 370 -19.81 15.76 21.52
C THR A 370 -20.67 14.65 20.92
N ILE A 371 -20.92 13.59 21.68
CA ILE A 371 -21.79 12.50 21.28
C ILE A 371 -23.07 12.58 22.10
N THR A 372 -24.20 12.78 21.43
CA THR A 372 -25.48 13.11 22.07
C THR A 372 -26.47 11.96 21.87
N ALA A 373 -27.04 11.47 22.98
CA ALA A 373 -28.13 10.50 23.03
C ALA A 373 -29.45 11.22 23.33
N ALA A 374 -30.40 11.22 22.39
CA ALA A 374 -31.68 11.91 22.54
C ALA A 374 -32.88 10.96 22.48
N ALA A 375 -33.91 11.22 23.29
CA ALA A 375 -35.14 10.44 23.34
C ALA A 375 -36.09 10.77 22.17
N LEU A 376 -36.63 9.73 21.54
CA LEU A 376 -37.51 9.83 20.36
C LEU A 376 -39.02 9.90 20.71
N ASP A 377 -39.38 10.10 21.97
CA ASP A 377 -40.76 10.21 22.46
C ASP A 377 -41.34 11.64 22.37
N GLY A 378 -40.54 12.60 21.90
CA GLY A 378 -40.92 14.01 21.90
C GLY A 378 -40.98 14.62 23.30
N SER A 379 -40.17 14.14 24.24
CA SER A 379 -39.88 14.81 25.52
C SER A 379 -38.83 15.92 25.42
N GLY A 380 -38.00 15.88 24.37
CA GLY A 380 -36.84 16.76 24.21
C GLY A 380 -35.67 16.43 25.15
N LYS A 381 -35.70 15.29 25.85
CA LYS A 381 -34.63 14.89 26.79
C LYS A 381 -33.45 14.26 26.05
N TYR A 382 -32.25 14.62 26.47
CA TYR A 382 -30.99 14.09 25.94
C TYR A 382 -29.90 14.11 27.01
N ALA A 383 -28.81 13.38 26.76
CA ALA A 383 -27.56 13.46 27.51
C ALA A 383 -26.35 13.30 26.57
N GLU A 384 -25.18 13.72 27.04
CA GLU A 384 -23.99 13.90 26.19
C GLU A 384 -22.74 13.25 26.76
N CYS A 385 -21.83 12.87 25.85
CA CYS A 385 -20.48 12.43 26.16
C CYS A 385 -19.47 13.32 25.42
N SER A 386 -18.46 13.82 26.14
CA SER A 386 -17.36 14.61 25.56
C SER A 386 -16.23 13.70 25.10
N VAL A 387 -16.01 13.66 23.77
CA VAL A 387 -14.99 12.80 23.14
C VAL A 387 -13.80 13.66 22.71
N VAL A 388 -12.64 13.35 23.29
CA VAL A 388 -11.35 13.97 22.97
C VAL A 388 -10.54 13.00 22.12
N VAL A 389 -10.20 13.41 20.90
CA VAL A 389 -9.35 12.61 19.99
C VAL A 389 -7.96 13.23 19.93
N GLU A 390 -7.01 12.58 20.59
CA GLU A 390 -5.60 12.94 20.65
C GLU A 390 -4.75 11.82 20.01
N ILE A 391 -4.91 11.62 18.70
CA ILE A 391 -3.96 10.77 17.97
C ILE A 391 -2.64 11.54 17.92
N PRO A 392 -1.49 10.97 18.34
CA PRO A 392 -0.21 11.62 18.13
C PRO A 392 -0.07 11.98 16.65
N LYS A 393 0.39 13.21 16.33
CA LYS A 393 0.74 13.55 14.95
C LYS A 393 1.77 12.52 14.49
N GLU A 394 1.39 11.59 13.60
CA GLU A 394 2.32 10.56 13.13
C GLU A 394 3.56 11.27 12.57
N ASN A 395 4.67 11.24 13.32
CA ASN A 395 5.95 11.84 12.95
C ASN A 395 6.57 10.95 11.86
N THR A 396 5.96 11.06 10.68
CA THR A 396 6.13 10.17 9.53
C THR A 396 7.32 10.65 8.74
N GLN A 397 8.48 10.13 9.08
CA GLN A 397 9.72 10.45 8.41
C GLN A 397 9.88 9.53 7.19
N VAL A 398 10.19 10.11 6.04
CA VAL A 398 10.62 9.33 4.87
C VAL A 398 12.13 9.24 4.93
N VAL A 399 12.65 8.02 4.87
CA VAL A 399 14.08 7.73 4.87
C VAL A 399 14.41 7.10 3.52
N GLU A 400 15.15 7.81 2.69
CA GLU A 400 15.66 7.28 1.42
C GLU A 400 17.12 6.86 1.63
N LEU A 401 17.48 5.65 1.18
CA LEU A 401 18.82 5.05 1.31
C LEU A 401 19.22 4.39 -0.01
N ALA A 402 20.50 4.40 -0.35
CA ALA A 402 21.08 3.47 -1.32
C ALA A 402 21.34 2.10 -0.65
N GLY A 403 21.44 1.03 -1.44
CA GLY A 403 21.93 -0.26 -0.95
C GLY A 403 23.32 -0.12 -0.33
N GLY A 404 23.53 -0.73 0.84
CA GLY A 404 24.75 -0.65 1.62
C GLY A 404 24.79 0.51 2.62
N GLU A 405 23.94 1.53 2.48
CA GLU A 405 23.88 2.63 3.46
C GLU A 405 23.20 2.22 4.77
N SER A 406 23.73 2.73 5.88
CA SER A 406 23.16 2.56 7.22
C SER A 406 22.39 3.80 7.68
N LYS A 407 21.35 3.61 8.50
CA LYS A 407 20.63 4.71 9.17
C LYS A 407 20.23 4.37 10.60
N ILE A 408 20.48 5.32 11.50
CA ILE A 408 19.99 5.29 12.87
C ILE A 408 18.59 5.91 12.92
N LEU A 409 17.65 5.21 13.53
CA LEU A 409 16.25 5.61 13.73
C LEU A 409 15.99 5.78 15.25
N SER A 410 15.79 7.01 15.69
CA SER A 410 15.76 7.35 17.13
C SER A 410 14.40 7.76 17.66
N ILE A 411 14.10 7.30 18.88
CA ILE A 411 13.09 7.81 19.80
C ILE A 411 13.84 8.43 20.97
N TRP A 412 13.69 9.74 21.19
CA TRP A 412 14.18 10.40 22.40
C TRP A 412 13.00 10.64 23.34
N ASN A 413 13.18 10.49 24.65
CA ASN A 413 12.13 10.74 25.63
C ASN A 413 11.68 12.22 25.59
N GLU A 414 12.66 13.13 25.43
CA GLU A 414 12.46 14.58 25.24
C GLU A 414 11.67 14.98 23.96
N ASP A 415 11.42 14.07 23.00
CA ASP A 415 10.49 14.30 21.88
C ASP A 415 9.00 14.29 22.34
N TYR A 416 8.69 13.86 23.58
CA TYR A 416 7.32 13.54 24.05
C TYR A 416 6.93 14.31 25.33
N THR A 417 5.65 14.64 25.46
CA THR A 417 5.07 15.35 26.62
C THR A 417 4.69 14.42 27.78
N GLU A 418 4.62 13.12 27.52
CA GLU A 418 4.44 12.06 28.52
C GLU A 418 5.81 11.36 28.66
N ASN A 419 6.27 11.13 29.88
CA ASN A 419 7.50 10.37 30.12
C ASN A 419 7.34 8.93 29.60
N ILE A 420 8.11 8.55 28.59
CA ILE A 420 8.07 7.22 28.00
C ILE A 420 9.22 6.35 28.53
N ASP A 421 8.90 5.13 28.98
CA ASP A 421 9.94 4.14 29.22
C ASP A 421 10.48 3.63 27.87
N VAL A 422 11.59 4.22 27.45
CA VAL A 422 12.32 3.87 26.23
C VAL A 422 12.81 2.42 26.18
N THR A 423 12.85 1.71 27.32
CA THR A 423 13.20 0.27 27.35
C THR A 423 12.06 -0.62 26.88
N GLN A 424 10.80 -0.16 27.01
CA GLN A 424 9.59 -0.88 26.58
C GLN A 424 9.15 -0.50 25.16
N VAL A 425 9.99 0.24 24.42
CA VAL A 425 9.70 0.66 23.05
C VAL A 425 10.05 -0.46 22.07
N THR A 426 9.07 -0.87 21.27
CA THR A 426 9.18 -1.95 20.27
C THR A 426 9.17 -1.38 18.85
N PHE A 427 9.90 -2.02 17.94
CA PHE A 427 9.96 -1.65 16.52
C PHE A 427 9.33 -2.74 15.65
N GLU A 428 8.15 -2.46 15.08
CA GLU A 428 7.44 -3.36 14.17
C GLU A 428 7.75 -3.04 12.71
N TYR A 429 8.13 -4.06 11.94
CA TYR A 429 8.34 -3.98 10.49
C TYR A 429 8.19 -5.36 9.82
N ASN A 430 8.05 -5.39 8.49
CA ASN A 430 7.93 -6.64 7.75
C ASN A 430 9.30 -7.24 7.44
N THR A 431 9.67 -8.29 8.18
CA THR A 431 10.94 -9.03 8.03
C THR A 431 11.04 -9.81 6.72
N GLN A 432 9.92 -10.21 6.10
CA GLN A 432 9.89 -11.06 4.88
C GLN A 432 10.27 -10.34 3.57
N LEU A 433 10.90 -9.16 3.65
CA LEU A 433 11.25 -8.35 2.48
C LEU A 433 12.76 -8.29 2.21
N ASP A 434 13.58 -8.72 3.17
CA ASP A 434 15.05 -8.60 3.17
C ASP A 434 15.51 -7.18 2.76
N LEU A 435 14.74 -6.15 3.17
CA LEU A 435 14.91 -4.77 2.69
C LEU A 435 16.14 -4.13 3.34
N PHE A 436 16.37 -4.45 4.62
CA PHE A 436 17.49 -4.04 5.44
C PHE A 436 17.74 -5.09 6.53
N SER A 437 18.97 -5.16 7.03
CA SER A 437 19.25 -5.80 8.32
C SER A 437 19.03 -4.80 9.46
N ASN A 438 18.57 -5.30 10.62
CA ASN A 438 18.71 -4.59 11.88
C ASN A 438 20.10 -4.94 12.46
N LEU A 439 20.91 -3.92 12.73
CA LEU A 439 22.25 -4.04 13.32
C LEU A 439 22.24 -3.91 14.85
N GLY A 440 21.06 -3.82 15.46
CA GLY A 440 20.87 -3.78 16.91
C GLY A 440 20.25 -2.48 17.42
N TYR A 441 20.06 -2.45 18.74
CA TYR A 441 19.48 -1.33 19.47
C TYR A 441 20.49 -0.72 20.42
N ASP A 442 20.47 0.61 20.51
CA ASP A 442 21.23 1.40 21.48
C ASP A 442 20.21 2.11 22.40
N VAL A 443 20.20 1.74 23.67
CA VAL A 443 19.19 2.13 24.66
C VAL A 443 19.88 2.84 25.82
N ARG A 444 19.40 4.05 26.14
CA ARG A 444 19.81 4.77 27.35
C ARG A 444 18.56 5.10 28.15
N THR A 445 18.34 4.34 29.24
CA THR A 445 17.17 4.44 30.14
C THR A 445 16.82 5.89 30.47
N GLY A 446 15.54 6.22 30.38
CA GLY A 446 15.01 7.57 30.59
C GLY A 446 15.39 8.62 29.52
N LYS A 447 16.28 8.32 28.56
CA LYS A 447 16.69 9.28 27.52
C LYS A 447 16.35 8.88 26.08
N TYR A 448 16.69 7.68 25.63
CA TYR A 448 16.43 7.29 24.24
C TYR A 448 16.45 5.77 24.00
N ILE A 449 15.88 5.38 22.86
CA ILE A 449 16.20 4.15 22.13
C ILE A 449 16.49 4.50 20.66
N LYS A 450 17.49 3.85 20.09
CA LYS A 450 17.88 3.95 18.68
C LYS A 450 17.90 2.55 18.07
N MET A 451 17.44 2.40 16.84
CA MET A 451 17.62 1.19 16.03
C MET A 451 18.50 1.53 14.82
N THR A 452 19.52 0.74 14.54
CA THR A 452 20.39 0.93 13.36
C THR A 452 20.00 -0.05 12.26
N ILE A 453 19.57 0.45 11.11
CA ILE A 453 19.27 -0.37 9.93
C ILE A 453 20.37 -0.24 8.87
N LYS A 454 20.63 -1.29 8.07
CA LYS A 454 21.51 -1.23 6.89
C LYS A 454 20.80 -1.77 5.65
N ALA A 455 20.70 -0.95 4.61
CA ALA A 455 19.91 -1.23 3.41
C ALA A 455 20.50 -2.38 2.56
N GLN A 456 19.65 -3.29 2.10
CA GLN A 456 20.04 -4.55 1.44
C GLN A 456 19.44 -4.69 0.03
N LYS A 457 18.13 -4.51 -0.13
CA LYS A 457 17.41 -4.76 -1.41
C LYS A 457 16.50 -3.59 -1.78
N GLN A 458 16.40 -3.27 -3.06
CA GLN A 458 15.54 -2.18 -3.54
C GLN A 458 14.06 -2.43 -3.20
N GLY A 459 13.40 -1.46 -2.58
CA GLY A 459 11.99 -1.57 -2.21
C GLY A 459 11.54 -0.48 -1.24
N SER A 460 10.41 -0.74 -0.57
CA SER A 460 9.86 0.18 0.43
C SER A 460 9.05 -0.59 1.48
N CYS A 461 9.16 -0.18 2.75
CA CYS A 461 8.34 -0.69 3.84
C CYS A 461 8.11 0.40 4.91
N THR A 462 7.31 0.05 5.93
CA THR A 462 7.09 0.90 7.10
C THR A 462 7.72 0.25 8.33
N ILE A 463 8.36 1.07 9.16
CA ILE A 463 8.77 0.74 10.54
C ILE A 463 7.90 1.58 11.48
N LEU A 464 7.34 0.96 12.52
CA LEU A 464 6.58 1.62 13.58
C LEU A 464 7.31 1.45 14.92
N ALA A 465 7.65 2.55 15.59
CA ALA A 465 8.01 2.51 17.00
C ALA A 465 6.73 2.59 17.84
N LYS A 466 6.56 1.69 18.81
CA LYS A 466 5.41 1.63 19.72
C LYS A 466 5.83 1.53 21.18
N TYR A 467 5.00 2.08 22.07
CA TYR A 467 5.09 1.94 23.52
C TYR A 467 3.67 1.71 24.05
N ASN A 468 3.45 0.67 24.86
CA ASN A 468 2.12 0.28 25.37
C ASN A 468 1.04 0.25 24.26
N GLY A 469 1.39 -0.27 23.08
CA GLY A 469 0.54 -0.32 21.86
C GLY A 469 0.39 1.01 21.09
N LYS A 470 0.60 2.18 21.74
CA LYS A 470 0.58 3.52 21.15
C LYS A 470 1.73 3.69 20.16
N ILE A 471 1.44 4.07 18.92
CA ILE A 471 2.48 4.39 17.91
C ILE A 471 3.13 5.73 18.29
N LEU A 472 4.43 5.70 18.58
CA LEU A 472 5.24 6.87 18.92
C LEU A 472 5.82 7.57 17.68
N LYS A 473 6.25 6.80 16.67
CA LYS A 473 6.96 7.29 15.48
C LYS A 473 6.85 6.29 14.34
N LYS A 474 7.04 6.78 13.12
CA LYS A 474 6.78 6.02 11.89
C LYS A 474 7.79 6.40 10.83
N TRP A 475 8.47 5.41 10.28
CA TRP A 475 9.39 5.62 9.17
C TRP A 475 8.91 4.87 7.94
N THR A 476 8.80 5.57 6.82
CA THR A 476 8.72 4.94 5.50
C THR A 476 10.13 4.82 4.97
N ILE A 477 10.68 3.59 4.98
CA ILE A 477 12.00 3.30 4.45
C ILE A 477 11.87 3.04 2.95
N ASN A 478 12.62 3.77 2.14
CA ASN A 478 12.73 3.62 0.70
C ASN A 478 14.17 3.27 0.34
N VAL A 479 14.44 1.99 0.08
CA VAL A 479 15.75 1.55 -0.40
C VAL A 479 15.77 1.67 -1.92
N THR A 480 16.63 2.54 -2.43
CA THR A 480 16.62 3.08 -3.80
C THR A 480 17.38 2.22 -4.81
N SER A 481 18.35 1.44 -4.36
CA SER A 481 19.12 0.45 -5.14
C SER A 481 19.27 -0.87 -4.37
N ASN A 482 19.70 -1.94 -5.03
CA ASN A 482 20.20 -3.12 -4.30
C ASN A 482 21.59 -2.83 -3.74
N TRP A 483 21.97 -3.59 -2.72
CA TRP A 483 23.37 -3.74 -2.31
C TRP A 483 23.93 -5.01 -2.97
N ASP A 484 24.64 -4.86 -4.08
CA ASP A 484 24.97 -6.00 -4.94
C ASP A 484 26.00 -6.97 -4.31
N GLU A 485 26.86 -6.49 -3.39
CA GLU A 485 27.71 -7.35 -2.55
C GLU A 485 26.86 -8.27 -1.65
N TYR A 486 25.82 -7.72 -1.01
CA TYR A 486 24.90 -8.51 -0.18
C TYR A 486 24.06 -9.49 -1.01
N ILE A 487 23.67 -9.12 -2.24
CA ILE A 487 23.05 -10.07 -3.18
C ILE A 487 24.04 -11.20 -3.54
N GLY A 488 25.32 -10.87 -3.78
CA GLY A 488 26.38 -11.84 -4.03
C GLY A 488 26.58 -12.81 -2.87
N TYR A 489 26.73 -12.29 -1.65
CA TYR A 489 26.87 -13.04 -0.41
C TYR A 489 25.69 -14.00 -0.16
N VAL A 490 24.45 -13.52 -0.29
CA VAL A 490 23.25 -14.38 -0.15
C VAL A 490 23.22 -15.47 -1.22
N ASN A 491 23.56 -15.16 -2.47
CA ASN A 491 23.64 -16.18 -3.53
C ASN A 491 24.72 -17.23 -3.25
N TRP A 492 25.89 -16.82 -2.74
CA TRP A 492 26.95 -17.73 -2.31
C TRP A 492 26.49 -18.64 -1.17
N ARG A 493 25.89 -18.10 -0.10
CA ARG A 493 25.36 -18.96 0.98
C ARG A 493 24.30 -19.93 0.47
N LYS A 494 23.40 -19.52 -0.43
CA LYS A 494 22.42 -20.43 -1.05
C LYS A 494 23.05 -21.50 -1.96
N GLN A 495 24.23 -21.23 -2.53
CA GLN A 495 25.02 -22.26 -3.22
C GLN A 495 25.62 -23.25 -2.21
N VAL A 496 26.24 -22.76 -1.14
CA VAL A 496 26.82 -23.59 -0.06
C VAL A 496 25.74 -24.48 0.57
N GLU A 497 24.60 -23.92 0.98
CA GLU A 497 23.45 -24.68 1.51
C GLU A 497 23.02 -25.82 0.57
N SER A 498 23.06 -25.61 -0.74
CA SER A 498 22.70 -26.65 -1.73
C SER A 498 23.76 -27.74 -1.92
N GLN A 499 24.96 -27.56 -1.37
CA GLN A 499 26.04 -28.54 -1.32
C GLN A 499 26.06 -29.29 0.02
N ILE A 500 25.90 -28.57 1.15
CA ILE A 500 26.07 -29.12 2.49
C ILE A 500 24.77 -29.64 3.14
N TRP A 501 23.59 -29.25 2.65
CA TRP A 501 22.31 -29.65 3.27
C TRP A 501 21.41 -30.47 2.33
N THR A 502 20.77 -31.48 2.90
CA THR A 502 19.68 -32.24 2.27
C THR A 502 18.33 -31.93 2.90
N SER A 503 17.24 -32.31 2.24
CA SER A 503 15.88 -32.18 2.77
C SER A 503 15.58 -33.10 3.95
N SER A 504 16.38 -34.16 4.15
CA SER A 504 16.22 -35.16 5.23
C SER A 504 16.98 -34.82 6.50
N MET A 505 18.06 -34.03 6.42
CA MET A 505 18.85 -33.65 7.61
C MET A 505 18.03 -32.85 8.61
N SER A 506 18.18 -33.19 9.89
CA SER A 506 17.69 -32.45 11.05
C SER A 506 18.34 -31.06 11.13
N LEU A 507 17.85 -30.23 12.07
CA LEU A 507 18.46 -28.94 12.34
C LEU A 507 19.90 -29.08 12.87
N LYS A 508 20.20 -30.09 13.70
CA LYS A 508 21.55 -30.28 14.24
C LYS A 508 22.55 -30.63 13.14
N GLU A 509 22.26 -31.64 12.31
CA GLU A 509 23.13 -32.05 11.20
C GLU A 509 23.41 -30.89 10.21
N LYS A 510 22.44 -29.99 10.02
CA LYS A 510 22.61 -28.79 9.19
C LYS A 510 23.55 -27.76 9.83
N MET A 511 23.47 -27.55 11.14
CA MET A 511 24.35 -26.62 11.84
C MET A 511 25.76 -27.20 12.03
N ASP A 512 25.87 -28.51 12.25
CA ASP A 512 27.14 -29.24 12.24
C ASP A 512 27.84 -29.06 10.88
N ALA A 513 27.17 -29.44 9.78
CA ALA A 513 27.73 -29.31 8.43
C ALA A 513 28.03 -27.85 8.01
N ALA A 514 27.30 -26.86 8.55
CA ALA A 514 27.58 -25.44 8.31
C ALA A 514 28.84 -24.96 9.05
N LYS A 515 29.02 -25.40 10.30
CA LYS A 515 30.26 -25.17 11.06
C LYS A 515 31.45 -25.83 10.36
N ASP A 516 31.34 -27.11 10.02
CA ASP A 516 32.41 -27.88 9.38
C ASP A 516 32.83 -27.24 8.06
N TYR A 517 31.86 -26.72 7.28
CA TYR A 517 32.14 -25.96 6.06
C TYR A 517 32.95 -24.68 6.35
N ILE A 518 32.53 -23.86 7.32
CA ILE A 518 33.23 -22.61 7.66
C ILE A 518 34.66 -22.91 8.11
N GLN A 519 34.85 -23.87 9.02
CA GLN A 519 36.18 -24.21 9.57
C GLN A 519 37.12 -24.90 8.57
N SER A 520 36.62 -25.44 7.46
CA SER A 520 37.43 -26.10 6.42
C SER A 520 37.67 -25.24 5.17
N HIS A 521 36.84 -24.22 4.91
CA HIS A 521 36.91 -23.39 3.69
C HIS A 521 37.45 -21.97 3.94
N PHE A 522 37.57 -21.55 5.21
CA PHE A 522 38.15 -20.27 5.59
C PHE A 522 39.42 -20.48 6.41
N VAL A 523 40.40 -19.60 6.22
CA VAL A 523 41.61 -19.51 7.05
C VAL A 523 41.39 -18.45 8.13
N HIS A 524 41.83 -18.73 9.35
CA HIS A 524 41.72 -17.76 10.44
C HIS A 524 42.58 -16.52 10.16
N LYS A 525 42.02 -15.32 10.33
CA LYS A 525 42.76 -14.06 10.33
C LYS A 525 42.01 -12.97 11.10
N ASP A 526 42.62 -12.48 12.18
CA ASP A 526 42.14 -11.31 12.94
C ASP A 526 41.93 -10.06 12.05
N GLY A 527 40.85 -9.33 12.33
CA GLY A 527 40.48 -8.14 11.56
C GLY A 527 40.07 -8.52 10.13
N SER A 528 39.27 -9.57 9.99
CA SER A 528 38.71 -9.95 8.70
C SER A 528 37.61 -8.96 8.28
N ASP A 529 37.27 -8.99 7.00
CA ASP A 529 36.09 -8.31 6.51
C ASP A 529 34.81 -8.90 7.14
N ALA A 530 33.76 -8.09 7.23
CA ALA A 530 32.41 -8.61 7.51
C ALA A 530 32.01 -9.67 6.46
N ALA A 531 31.16 -10.62 6.83
CA ALA A 531 30.80 -11.80 6.03
C ALA A 531 30.37 -11.48 4.59
N VAL A 532 29.70 -10.33 4.41
CA VAL A 532 29.25 -9.77 3.12
C VAL A 532 30.38 -9.52 2.09
N SER A 533 31.63 -9.40 2.55
CA SER A 533 32.83 -9.25 1.72
C SER A 533 33.76 -10.45 1.86
N ALA A 534 33.99 -10.92 3.08
CA ALA A 534 34.93 -12.00 3.41
C ALA A 534 34.69 -13.31 2.64
N TYR A 535 33.44 -13.60 2.25
CA TYR A 535 33.09 -14.80 1.47
C TYR A 535 33.83 -14.92 0.11
N LYS A 536 34.46 -13.84 -0.37
CA LYS A 536 35.29 -13.81 -1.59
C LYS A 536 36.78 -14.06 -1.33
N GLY A 537 37.23 -13.87 -0.09
CA GLY A 537 38.65 -13.91 0.28
C GLY A 537 39.09 -15.17 1.02
N ASN A 538 38.15 -16.01 1.46
CA ASN A 538 38.38 -17.22 2.28
C ASN A 538 39.12 -16.91 3.60
N LEU A 539 38.92 -15.72 4.18
CA LEU A 539 39.48 -15.30 5.47
C LEU A 539 38.34 -15.01 6.46
N ALA A 540 38.48 -15.44 7.71
CA ALA A 540 37.52 -15.12 8.77
C ALA A 540 38.20 -15.00 10.13
N ASP A 541 37.73 -14.08 10.97
CA ASP A 541 37.94 -14.14 12.42
C ASP A 541 36.69 -14.70 13.12
N CYS A 542 36.70 -14.69 14.45
CA CYS A 542 35.58 -15.15 15.26
C CYS A 542 34.26 -14.39 15.01
N ILE A 543 34.33 -13.10 14.64
CA ILE A 543 33.16 -12.27 14.33
C ILE A 543 32.62 -12.65 12.95
N THR A 544 33.47 -12.69 11.92
CA THR A 544 33.09 -13.07 10.55
C THR A 544 32.54 -14.49 10.48
N ALA A 545 33.17 -15.44 11.18
CA ALA A 545 32.70 -16.81 11.29
C ALA A 545 31.34 -16.91 12.01
N SER A 546 31.14 -16.09 13.05
CA SER A 546 29.85 -15.99 13.73
C SER A 546 28.76 -15.35 12.87
N GLU A 547 29.08 -14.35 12.04
CA GLU A 547 28.15 -13.81 11.04
C GLU A 547 27.69 -14.90 10.07
N PHE A 548 28.62 -15.67 9.48
CA PHE A 548 28.29 -16.80 8.59
C PHE A 548 27.39 -17.82 9.30
N MET A 549 27.81 -18.31 10.46
CA MET A 549 27.12 -19.37 11.20
C MET A 549 25.71 -18.95 11.62
N GLY A 550 25.57 -17.71 12.10
CA GLY A 550 24.26 -17.16 12.46
C GLY A 550 23.35 -16.88 11.26
N ASP A 551 23.91 -16.56 10.10
CA ASP A 551 23.13 -16.42 8.87
C ASP A 551 22.65 -17.76 8.30
N PHE A 552 23.46 -18.83 8.37
CA PHE A 552 22.99 -20.18 8.11
C PHE A 552 21.87 -20.59 9.09
N ALA A 553 21.99 -20.26 10.38
CA ALA A 553 20.94 -20.55 11.38
C ALA A 553 19.61 -19.83 11.08
N LYS A 554 19.66 -18.54 10.68
CA LYS A 554 18.48 -17.77 10.25
C LYS A 554 17.82 -18.40 9.03
N ASP A 555 18.61 -18.84 8.06
CA ASP A 555 18.11 -19.45 6.82
C ASP A 555 17.63 -20.90 6.98
N ALA A 556 18.08 -21.60 8.02
CA ALA A 556 17.45 -22.82 8.54
C ALA A 556 16.15 -22.56 9.34
N ASN A 557 15.72 -21.29 9.46
CA ASN A 557 14.53 -20.83 10.18
C ASN A 557 14.55 -21.20 11.67
N THR A 558 15.68 -21.00 12.35
CA THR A 558 15.76 -21.07 13.82
C THR A 558 16.27 -19.76 14.45
N LYS A 559 16.26 -19.67 15.79
CA LYS A 559 16.82 -18.56 16.56
C LYS A 559 18.33 -18.75 16.74
N VAL A 560 19.06 -17.65 16.66
CA VAL A 560 20.49 -17.54 16.98
C VAL A 560 20.72 -16.40 17.95
N GLN A 561 21.70 -16.55 18.82
CA GLN A 561 22.29 -15.49 19.63
C GLN A 561 23.82 -15.56 19.54
N TYR A 562 24.47 -14.46 19.89
CA TYR A 562 25.91 -14.25 19.79
C TYR A 562 26.48 -14.07 21.20
N GLY A 563 27.51 -14.84 21.54
CA GLY A 563 28.19 -14.82 22.84
C GLY A 563 29.52 -14.09 22.79
N SER A 564 29.89 -13.42 23.88
CA SER A 564 31.25 -12.95 24.15
C SER A 564 31.88 -13.80 25.26
N THR A 565 33.12 -14.26 25.08
CA THR A 565 33.88 -14.92 26.16
C THR A 565 34.36 -13.96 27.23
N TYR A 566 34.42 -12.65 26.96
CA TYR A 566 34.87 -11.65 27.94
C TYR A 566 33.82 -11.39 29.03
N THR A 567 32.53 -11.36 28.68
CA THR A 567 31.44 -11.12 29.64
C THR A 567 30.59 -12.35 29.95
N GLY A 568 30.71 -13.44 29.17
CA GLY A 568 29.85 -14.62 29.27
C GLY A 568 28.38 -14.37 28.86
N LYS A 569 28.06 -13.19 28.33
CA LYS A 569 26.70 -12.79 27.95
C LYS A 569 26.37 -13.21 26.52
N PHE A 570 25.07 -13.30 26.26
CA PHE A 570 24.51 -13.65 24.96
C PHE A 570 23.53 -12.58 24.47
N TYR A 571 23.63 -12.22 23.20
CA TYR A 571 22.90 -11.11 22.58
C TYR A 571 22.21 -11.53 21.28
N ASP A 572 21.08 -10.90 20.95
CA ASP A 572 20.36 -11.15 19.69
C ASP A 572 21.08 -10.55 18.45
N TYR A 573 22.08 -9.69 18.67
CA TYR A 573 22.83 -8.98 17.63
C TYR A 573 24.32 -9.15 17.84
N ILE A 574 25.05 -9.57 16.80
CA ILE A 574 26.49 -9.82 16.88
C ILE A 574 27.29 -8.58 17.28
N THR A 575 26.84 -7.40 16.83
CA THR A 575 27.44 -6.09 17.14
C THR A 575 27.61 -5.85 18.65
N ALA A 576 26.66 -6.32 19.47
CA ALA A 576 26.73 -6.23 20.92
C ALA A 576 27.72 -7.24 21.54
N ALA A 577 27.76 -8.47 21.01
CA ALA A 577 28.73 -9.48 21.43
C ALA A 577 30.17 -9.06 21.08
N SER A 578 30.40 -8.54 19.89
CA SER A 578 31.71 -8.04 19.46
C SER A 578 32.13 -6.77 20.22
N SER A 579 31.20 -5.93 20.66
CA SER A 579 31.53 -4.71 21.41
C SER A 579 31.94 -4.95 22.87
N ASP A 580 31.55 -6.09 23.44
CA ASP A 580 32.08 -6.54 24.74
C ASP A 580 33.56 -6.95 24.65
N GLY A 581 34.07 -7.26 23.45
CA GLY A 581 35.41 -7.79 23.23
C GLY A 581 35.55 -9.28 23.56
N GLY A 582 36.78 -9.77 23.53
CA GLY A 582 37.08 -11.19 23.61
C GLY A 582 36.66 -11.97 22.36
N HIS A 583 36.50 -13.29 22.49
CA HIS A 583 36.11 -14.17 21.41
C HIS A 583 34.59 -14.13 21.19
N THR A 584 34.17 -13.94 19.94
CA THR A 584 32.75 -13.92 19.54
C THR A 584 32.36 -15.26 18.93
N PHE A 585 31.30 -15.88 19.44
CA PHE A 585 30.80 -17.18 18.97
C PHE A 585 29.27 -17.19 18.87
N THR A 586 28.66 -18.19 18.23
CA THR A 586 27.18 -18.31 18.17
C THR A 586 26.64 -19.36 19.13
N ARG A 587 25.38 -19.19 19.54
CA ARG A 587 24.53 -20.26 20.04
C ARG A 587 23.20 -20.30 19.29
N ILE A 588 22.69 -21.49 19.05
CA ILE A 588 21.57 -21.76 18.16
C ILE A 588 20.53 -22.57 18.91
N LEU A 589 19.25 -22.22 18.75
CA LEU A 589 18.15 -22.94 19.39
C LEU A 589 17.84 -24.21 18.59
N ILE A 590 18.03 -25.38 19.19
CA ILE A 590 17.77 -26.69 18.58
C ILE A 590 16.94 -27.50 19.58
N ASN A 591 15.77 -27.99 19.17
CA ASN A 591 14.85 -28.77 20.02
C ASN A 591 14.50 -28.07 21.36
N ASN A 592 14.38 -26.74 21.34
CA ASN A 592 14.22 -25.83 22.50
C ASN A 592 15.44 -25.66 23.42
N GLU A 593 16.57 -26.31 23.14
CA GLU A 593 17.83 -26.16 23.87
C GLU A 593 18.79 -25.21 23.14
N TRP A 594 19.62 -24.48 23.88
CA TRP A 594 20.62 -23.57 23.32
C TRP A 594 21.96 -24.28 23.14
N VAL A 595 22.29 -24.65 21.91
CA VAL A 595 23.55 -25.34 21.57
C VAL A 595 24.60 -24.33 21.11
N ILE A 596 25.82 -24.41 21.63
CA ILE A 596 26.94 -23.55 21.21
C ILE A 596 27.49 -24.03 19.86
N TYR A 597 27.58 -23.10 18.91
CA TYR A 597 28.22 -23.26 17.62
C TYR A 597 29.29 -22.18 17.45
N ASP A 598 30.45 -22.43 18.05
CA ASP A 598 31.68 -21.76 17.63
C ASP A 598 32.14 -22.34 16.29
N ALA A 599 32.29 -21.47 15.30
CA ALA A 599 32.68 -21.79 13.93
C ALA A 599 33.94 -21.04 13.48
N ASN A 600 34.67 -20.38 14.41
CA ASN A 600 35.96 -19.75 14.09
C ASN A 600 36.90 -20.79 13.44
N PRO A 601 37.52 -20.52 12.29
CA PRO A 601 38.49 -21.43 11.71
C PRO A 601 39.66 -21.72 12.66
N PRO A 602 40.35 -22.85 12.51
CA PRO A 602 41.58 -23.09 13.26
C PRO A 602 42.62 -22.01 12.96
N HIS A 603 43.34 -21.59 14.00
CA HIS A 603 44.59 -20.86 13.84
C HIS A 603 45.62 -21.76 13.16
N VAL A 604 46.42 -21.20 12.25
CA VAL A 604 47.42 -21.91 11.42
C VAL A 604 48.82 -21.72 11.99
#